data_AF-A0A8I2E167-F1
#
_entry.id   AF-A0A8I2E167-F1
#
_cell.length_a   1.000
_cell.length_b   1.000
_cell.length_c   1.000
_cell.angle_alpha   90.00
_cell.angle_beta   90.00
_cell.angle_gamma   90.00
#
_symmetry.space_group_name_H-M   'P 1'
#
loop_
_entity.id
_entity.type
_entity.pdbx_description
1 polymer ?
#
loop_
_entity_poly.entity_id
_entity_poly.type
_entity_poly.pdbx_seq_one_letter_code
_entity_poly.pdbx_strand_id
1 'polypeptide(L)'
;MSSNTSVAGADGAGPSHPAPGKGGRRATVREGEYLTRAARHPEGHVPDGASARLVEAMLMEGWIYREDGDGFRLEPEEALAFRGRTAWKITPDGRWAALGLRQRVLLAGVRAGGRPLACDDVRAKALVEMHLAEAVGDAVGLTVLGDELVRAFVTSRDGYQP
;
A
#
# COMPACT_ATOMS: atom_id res chain seq x y z
N MET A 1 -44.13 -48.05 -18.46
CA MET A 1 -43.13 -48.70 -17.60
C MET A 1 -42.00 -47.70 -17.42
N SER A 2 -42.11 -46.87 -16.39
CA SER A 2 -41.42 -47.01 -15.09
C SER A 2 -40.00 -46.42 -15.19
N SER A 3 -39.78 -45.14 -14.91
CA SER A 3 -39.71 -44.45 -13.59
C SER A 3 -38.35 -44.63 -12.88
N ASN A 4 -37.64 -43.50 -12.72
CA ASN A 4 -37.06 -42.95 -11.47
C ASN A 4 -35.62 -42.42 -11.64
N THR A 5 -35.10 -41.43 -10.90
CA THR A 5 -35.57 -40.25 -10.10
C THR A 5 -34.30 -39.71 -9.40
N SER A 6 -34.11 -38.39 -9.41
CA SER A 6 -33.39 -37.46 -8.47
C SER A 6 -31.95 -37.77 -8.03
N VAL A 7 -31.06 -36.79 -7.81
CA VAL A 7 -31.07 -35.63 -6.89
C VAL A 7 -30.03 -34.59 -7.36
N ALA A 8 -30.35 -33.31 -7.50
CA ALA A 8 -30.29 -32.25 -6.47
C ALA A 8 -28.90 -32.03 -5.86
N GLY A 9 -28.33 -30.85 -6.16
CA GLY A 9 -27.06 -30.34 -5.66
C GLY A 9 -26.83 -28.93 -6.20
N ALA A 10 -27.71 -28.01 -5.81
CA ALA A 10 -27.49 -26.60 -5.99
C ALA A 10 -26.47 -26.17 -4.93
N ASP A 11 -25.29 -25.74 -5.36
CA ASP A 11 -24.45 -24.85 -4.57
C ASP A 11 -24.17 -23.62 -5.41
N GLY A 12 -24.62 -22.48 -4.86
CA GLY A 12 -24.58 -21.19 -5.48
C GLY A 12 -23.15 -20.82 -5.87
N ALA A 13 -22.93 -20.65 -7.17
CA ALA A 13 -21.93 -19.72 -7.65
C ALA A 13 -22.40 -18.32 -7.24
N GLY A 14 -22.08 -17.92 -6.01
CA GLY A 14 -22.10 -16.53 -5.61
C GLY A 14 -21.26 -15.72 -6.62
N PRO A 15 -21.60 -14.46 -6.89
CA PRO A 15 -20.78 -13.64 -7.76
C PRO A 15 -19.37 -13.61 -7.18
N SER A 16 -18.41 -14.18 -7.92
CA SER A 16 -16.99 -14.04 -7.64
C SER A 16 -16.69 -12.55 -7.64
N HIS A 17 -16.69 -11.93 -6.46
CA HIS A 17 -16.16 -10.60 -6.27
C HIS A 17 -14.71 -10.63 -6.75
N PRO A 18 -14.33 -9.77 -7.71
CA PRO A 18 -12.95 -9.68 -8.14
C PRO A 18 -12.10 -9.26 -6.93
N ALA A 19 -11.05 -10.03 -6.64
CA ALA A 19 -10.09 -9.70 -5.60
C ALA A 19 -9.58 -8.25 -5.77
N PRO A 20 -9.65 -7.39 -4.74
CA PRO A 20 -9.22 -6.00 -4.84
C PRO A 20 -7.70 -5.96 -4.81
N GLY A 21 -7.08 -5.97 -5.98
CA GLY A 21 -5.62 -5.98 -6.07
C GLY A 21 -5.10 -6.22 -7.47
N LYS A 22 -5.45 -5.35 -8.43
CA LYS A 22 -4.69 -5.21 -9.68
C LYS A 22 -4.95 -3.86 -10.35
N GLY A 23 -4.83 -2.81 -9.55
CA GLY A 23 -4.74 -1.44 -10.04
C GLY A 23 -3.39 -1.16 -10.69
N GLY A 24 -3.21 -1.58 -11.95
CA GLY A 24 -1.95 -1.42 -12.69
C GLY A 24 -1.68 0.00 -13.20
N ARG A 25 -2.55 0.97 -12.90
CA ARG A 25 -2.42 2.33 -13.43
C ARG A 25 -1.48 3.17 -12.58
N ARG A 26 -0.94 4.22 -13.18
CA ARG A 26 -0.17 5.23 -12.44
C ARG A 26 -1.14 6.25 -11.84
N ALA A 27 -0.89 6.66 -10.61
CA ALA A 27 -1.56 7.81 -10.00
C ALA A 27 -1.38 9.05 -10.90
N THR A 28 -2.48 9.78 -11.10
CA THR A 28 -2.46 11.11 -11.68
C THR A 28 -1.71 12.08 -10.75
N VAL A 29 -1.34 13.26 -11.26
CA VAL A 29 -0.65 14.29 -10.44
C VAL A 29 -1.45 14.62 -9.18
N ARG A 30 -2.77 14.82 -9.34
CA ARG A 30 -3.65 15.16 -8.23
C ARG A 30 -3.79 14.02 -7.21
N GLU A 31 -3.96 12.78 -7.65
CA GLU A 31 -3.97 11.63 -6.72
C GLU A 31 -2.65 11.50 -5.98
N GLY A 32 -1.53 11.65 -6.70
CA GLY A 32 -0.19 11.60 -6.12
C GLY A 32 0.03 12.64 -5.01
N GLU A 33 -0.50 13.85 -5.15
CA GLU A 33 -0.43 14.88 -4.10
C GLU A 33 -1.15 14.46 -2.82
N TYR A 34 -2.36 13.90 -2.93
CA TYR A 34 -3.13 13.42 -1.77
C TYR A 34 -2.47 12.22 -1.11
N LEU A 35 -1.99 11.26 -1.91
CA LEU A 35 -1.27 10.09 -1.41
C LEU A 35 0.05 10.48 -0.74
N THR A 36 0.77 11.49 -1.28
CA THR A 36 2.00 12.00 -0.66
C THR A 36 1.71 12.63 0.70
N ARG A 37 0.64 13.42 0.81
CA ARG A 37 0.24 14.01 2.09
C ARG A 37 -0.19 12.94 3.09
N ALA A 38 -0.96 11.95 2.65
CA ALA A 38 -1.40 10.85 3.49
C ALA A 38 -0.23 9.99 3.97
N ALA A 39 0.74 9.70 3.09
CA ALA A 39 1.92 8.92 3.45
C ALA A 39 2.80 9.60 4.52
N ARG A 40 2.82 10.94 4.53
CA ARG A 40 3.54 11.75 5.54
C ARG A 40 2.76 11.95 6.83
N HIS A 41 1.47 11.63 6.84
CA HIS A 41 0.67 11.67 8.05
C HIS A 41 1.06 10.50 8.97
N PRO A 42 1.29 10.73 10.28
CA PRO A 42 1.69 9.66 11.21
C PRO A 42 0.73 8.46 11.21
N GLU A 43 -0.57 8.73 11.10
CA GLU A 43 -1.63 7.70 11.04
C GLU A 43 -2.07 7.34 9.61
N GLY A 44 -1.41 7.90 8.58
CA GLY A 44 -1.74 7.60 7.19
C GLY A 44 -3.02 8.26 6.65
N HIS A 45 -3.55 9.30 7.31
CA HIS A 45 -4.83 9.91 6.96
C HIS A 45 -4.77 10.69 5.64
N VAL A 46 -5.74 10.41 4.77
CA VAL A 46 -5.99 11.20 3.57
C VAL A 46 -6.62 12.54 3.97
N PRO A 47 -6.14 13.68 3.46
CA PRO A 47 -6.71 14.99 3.80
C PRO A 47 -8.20 15.12 3.44
N ASP A 48 -9.00 15.74 4.32
CA ASP A 48 -10.46 15.94 4.20
C ASP A 48 -10.92 16.77 2.98
N GLY A 49 -10.00 17.29 2.18
CA GLY A 49 -10.28 18.05 0.94
C GLY A 49 -10.41 17.19 -0.33
N ALA A 50 -10.23 15.87 -0.24
CA ALA A 50 -10.35 14.99 -1.39
C ALA A 50 -11.81 14.94 -1.88
N SER A 51 -12.05 15.16 -3.17
CA SER A 51 -13.40 15.03 -3.72
C SER A 51 -13.84 13.56 -3.70
N ALA A 52 -15.15 13.31 -3.61
CA ALA A 52 -15.70 11.95 -3.61
C ALA A 52 -15.21 11.12 -4.81
N ARG A 53 -15.16 11.72 -6.01
CA ARG A 53 -14.61 11.08 -7.21
C ARG A 53 -13.14 10.69 -7.08
N LEU A 54 -12.33 11.51 -6.42
CA LEU A 54 -10.90 11.22 -6.21
C LEU A 54 -10.73 10.08 -5.20
N VAL A 55 -11.52 10.10 -4.12
CA VAL A 55 -11.56 9.04 -3.11
C VAL A 55 -11.94 7.70 -3.75
N GLU A 56 -13.05 7.67 -4.50
CA GLU A 56 -13.50 6.49 -5.22
C GLU A 56 -12.40 5.96 -6.17
N ALA A 57 -11.79 6.83 -6.97
CA ALA A 57 -10.73 6.43 -7.89
C ALA A 57 -9.49 5.85 -7.17
N MET A 58 -9.09 6.40 -6.03
CA MET A 58 -7.96 5.88 -5.25
C MET A 58 -8.32 4.58 -4.50
N LEU A 59 -9.58 4.45 -4.05
CA LEU A 59 -10.09 3.27 -3.36
C LEU A 59 -10.17 2.06 -4.30
N MET A 60 -10.69 2.27 -5.52
CA MET A 60 -10.80 1.20 -6.52
C MET A 60 -9.43 0.65 -6.98
N GLU A 61 -8.38 1.47 -6.90
CA GLU A 61 -7.00 1.02 -7.13
C GLU A 61 -6.37 0.36 -5.92
N GLY A 62 -7.05 0.34 -4.77
CA GLY A 62 -6.54 -0.21 -3.51
C GLY A 62 -5.48 0.66 -2.83
N TRP A 63 -5.32 1.93 -3.23
CA TRP A 63 -4.32 2.84 -2.66
C TRP A 63 -4.73 3.45 -1.32
N ILE A 64 -6.04 3.46 -1.06
CA ILE A 64 -6.60 3.90 0.21
C ILE A 64 -7.65 2.89 0.66
N TYR A 65 -8.01 2.97 1.92
CA TYR A 65 -9.06 2.19 2.54
C TYR A 65 -9.74 2.99 3.65
N ARG A 66 -10.83 2.44 4.19
CA ARG A 66 -11.52 2.99 5.35
C ARG A 66 -11.79 1.87 6.35
N GLU A 67 -11.84 2.24 7.61
CA GLU A 67 -12.21 1.34 8.70
C GLU A 67 -13.60 1.71 9.24
N ASP A 68 -14.29 0.75 9.84
CA ASP A 68 -15.46 1.01 10.67
C ASP A 68 -15.07 1.53 12.06
N GLY A 69 -16.07 1.68 12.94
CA GLY A 69 -15.84 2.17 14.31
C GLY A 69 -15.03 1.23 15.20
N ASP A 70 -14.94 -0.04 14.83
CA ASP A 70 -14.23 -1.09 15.56
C ASP A 70 -12.82 -1.35 14.98
N GLY A 71 -12.45 -0.65 13.91
CA GLY A 71 -11.14 -0.74 13.27
C GLY A 71 -11.06 -1.79 12.17
N PHE A 72 -12.17 -2.40 11.75
CA PHE A 72 -12.17 -3.35 10.65
C PHE A 72 -12.17 -2.61 9.32
N ARG A 73 -11.29 -3.02 8.41
CA ARG A 73 -11.25 -2.50 7.04
C ARG A 73 -12.54 -2.87 6.32
N LEU A 74 -13.21 -1.86 5.80
CA LEU A 74 -14.43 -1.98 5.00
C LEU A 74 -14.07 -2.34 3.55
N GLU A 75 -14.93 -3.12 2.90
CA GLU A 75 -14.85 -3.35 1.47
C GLU A 75 -15.13 -2.05 0.69
N PRO A 76 -14.64 -1.89 -0.56
CA PRO A 76 -14.75 -0.63 -1.30
C PRO A 76 -16.17 -0.04 -1.37
N GLU A 77 -17.16 -0.87 -1.68
CA GLU A 77 -18.56 -0.45 -1.79
C GLU A 77 -19.13 -0.01 -0.43
N GLU A 78 -18.81 -0.75 0.62
CA GLU A 78 -19.21 -0.45 1.99
C GLU A 78 -18.55 0.85 2.49
N ALA A 79 -17.26 1.02 2.22
CA ALA A 79 -16.48 2.19 2.61
C ALA A 79 -17.05 3.49 2.00
N LEU A 80 -17.52 3.44 0.76
CA LEU A 80 -18.17 4.57 0.08
C LEU A 80 -19.56 4.85 0.66
N ALA A 81 -20.32 3.81 1.05
CA ALA A 81 -21.63 3.96 1.67
C ALA A 81 -21.57 4.31 3.17
N PHE A 82 -20.39 4.16 3.80
CA PHE A 82 -20.23 4.28 5.25
C PHE A 82 -20.44 5.70 5.75
N ARG A 83 -21.40 5.86 6.68
CA ARG A 83 -21.79 7.16 7.27
C ARG A 83 -21.07 7.51 8.57
N GLY A 84 -20.13 6.67 9.03
CA GLY A 84 -19.31 6.97 10.21
C GLY A 84 -18.30 8.09 9.98
N ARG A 85 -17.59 8.48 11.04
CA ARG A 85 -16.60 9.59 11.04
C ARG A 85 -15.15 9.14 10.93
N THR A 86 -14.90 7.88 10.56
CA THR A 86 -13.54 7.37 10.40
C THR A 86 -12.86 7.99 9.19
N ALA A 87 -11.56 8.25 9.30
CA ALA A 87 -10.75 8.81 8.24
C ALA A 87 -10.48 7.78 7.14
N TRP A 88 -10.22 8.27 5.92
CA TRP A 88 -9.60 7.46 4.88
C TRP A 88 -8.12 7.29 5.18
N LYS A 89 -7.59 6.08 5.02
CA LYS A 89 -6.20 5.72 5.33
C LYS A 89 -5.48 5.21 4.09
N ILE A 90 -4.20 5.54 3.96
CA ILE A 90 -3.35 5.09 2.85
C ILE A 90 -2.84 3.66 3.07
N THR A 91 -2.83 2.86 2.01
CA THR A 91 -2.24 1.51 2.01
C THR A 91 -0.74 1.54 1.66
N PRO A 92 0.01 0.44 1.87
CA PRO A 92 1.36 0.32 1.34
C PRO A 92 1.44 0.56 -0.18
N ASP A 93 0.46 0.04 -0.94
CA ASP A 93 0.37 0.28 -2.39
C ASP A 93 0.12 1.75 -2.71
N GLY A 94 -0.70 2.44 -1.89
CA GLY A 94 -0.87 3.88 -2.00
C GLY A 94 0.41 4.67 -1.75
N ARG A 95 1.22 4.25 -0.78
CA ARG A 95 2.54 4.85 -0.51
C ARG A 95 3.47 4.64 -1.71
N TRP A 96 3.43 3.47 -2.35
CA TRP A 96 4.17 3.22 -3.59
C TRP A 96 3.65 4.07 -4.76
N ALA A 97 2.33 4.21 -4.88
CA ALA A 97 1.68 5.02 -5.89
C ALA A 97 2.02 6.52 -5.73
N ALA A 98 2.26 7.00 -4.51
CA ALA A 98 2.69 8.37 -4.22
C ALA A 98 4.11 8.69 -4.73
N LEU A 99 4.96 7.68 -4.92
CA LEU A 99 6.35 7.90 -5.31
C LEU A 99 6.48 8.47 -6.72
N GLY A 100 7.39 9.43 -6.87
CA GLY A 100 7.85 9.92 -8.16
C GLY A 100 8.68 8.87 -8.91
N LEU A 101 8.82 9.04 -10.24
CA LEU A 101 9.50 8.07 -11.11
C LEU A 101 10.94 7.77 -10.62
N ARG A 102 11.70 8.81 -10.25
CA ARG A 102 13.08 8.65 -9.76
C ARG A 102 13.16 7.83 -8.47
N GLN A 103 12.19 7.99 -7.57
CA GLN A 103 12.14 7.23 -6.30
C GLN A 103 11.76 5.77 -6.55
N ARG A 104 10.83 5.50 -7.47
CA ARG A 104 10.49 4.11 -7.85
C ARG A 104 11.65 3.39 -8.52
N VAL A 105 12.38 4.06 -9.42
CA VAL A 105 13.58 3.50 -10.06
C VAL A 105 14.65 3.20 -9.01
N LEU A 106 14.85 4.09 -8.04
CA LEU A 106 15.78 3.87 -6.94
C LEU A 106 15.40 2.62 -6.14
N LEU A 107 14.14 2.49 -5.71
CA LEU A 107 13.65 1.35 -4.95
C LEU A 107 13.71 0.04 -5.74
N ALA A 108 13.39 0.06 -7.04
CA ALA A 108 13.53 -1.10 -7.90
C ALA A 108 15.00 -1.54 -8.01
N GLY A 109 15.93 -0.58 -8.09
CA GLY A 109 17.37 -0.83 -8.06
C GLY A 109 17.85 -1.42 -6.74
N VAL A 110 17.36 -0.92 -5.60
CA VAL A 110 17.69 -1.47 -4.26
C VAL A 110 17.11 -2.89 -4.11
N ARG A 111 15.86 -3.12 -4.53
CA ARG A 111 15.20 -4.45 -4.55
C ARG A 111 15.99 -5.48 -5.35
N ALA A 112 16.64 -5.05 -6.44
CA ALA A 112 17.48 -5.90 -7.28
C ALA A 112 18.88 -6.21 -6.68
N GLY A 113 19.13 -5.88 -5.40
CA GLY A 113 20.43 -6.05 -4.74
C GLY A 113 21.35 -4.84 -4.84
N GLY A 114 20.81 -3.67 -5.18
CA GLY A 114 21.55 -2.42 -5.27
C GLY A 114 22.05 -1.92 -3.91
N ARG A 115 23.17 -1.17 -3.94
CA ARG A 115 23.94 -0.62 -2.80
C ARG A 115 23.05 -0.03 -1.69
N PRO A 116 23.41 -0.21 -0.40
CA PRO A 116 22.71 0.45 0.70
C PRO A 116 22.73 1.96 0.50
N LEU A 117 21.58 2.60 0.73
CA LEU A 117 21.50 4.05 0.73
C LEU A 117 22.01 4.55 2.08
N ALA A 118 22.93 5.52 2.03
CA ALA A 118 23.41 6.20 3.23
C ALA A 118 22.28 7.02 3.86
N CYS A 119 22.28 7.15 5.19
CA CYS A 119 21.25 7.89 5.93
C CYS A 119 21.17 9.39 5.58
N ASP A 120 22.22 9.97 5.00
CA ASP A 120 22.25 11.36 4.54
C ASP A 120 21.68 11.55 3.12
N ASP A 121 21.47 10.47 2.36
CA ASP A 121 20.90 10.51 1.02
C ASP A 121 19.47 11.07 1.07
N VAL A 122 19.25 12.19 0.38
CA VAL A 122 17.96 12.89 0.30
C VAL A 122 16.84 11.95 -0.18
N ARG A 123 17.16 10.98 -1.04
CA ARG A 123 16.20 10.02 -1.56
C ARG A 123 15.82 9.00 -0.50
N ALA A 124 16.77 8.58 0.33
CA ALA A 124 16.52 7.66 1.43
C ALA A 124 15.67 8.31 2.53
N LYS A 125 15.97 9.57 2.87
CA LYS A 125 15.13 10.39 3.78
C LYS A 125 13.69 10.49 3.29
N ALA A 126 13.49 10.71 1.99
CA ALA A 126 12.15 10.76 1.41
C ALA A 126 11.40 9.40 1.51
N LEU A 127 12.11 8.26 1.51
CA LEU A 127 11.47 6.96 1.71
C LEU A 127 11.08 6.72 3.17
N VAL A 128 11.93 7.16 4.10
CA VAL A 128 11.64 7.13 5.55
C VAL A 128 10.45 8.03 5.89
N GLU A 129 10.40 9.25 5.37
CA GLU A 129 9.24 10.16 5.52
C GLU A 129 7.92 9.55 5.02
N MET A 130 8.01 8.69 4.00
CA MET A 130 6.87 8.01 3.41
C MET A 130 6.53 6.70 4.12
N HIS A 131 7.25 6.35 5.19
CA HIS A 131 7.13 5.10 5.94
C HIS A 131 7.28 3.85 5.05
N LEU A 132 8.22 3.92 4.10
CA LEU A 132 8.60 2.81 3.20
C LEU A 132 9.99 2.25 3.53
N ALA A 133 10.68 2.88 4.47
CA ALA A 133 12.01 2.51 4.91
C ALA A 133 12.22 2.97 6.36
N GLU A 134 13.11 2.28 7.07
CA GLU A 134 13.56 2.63 8.41
C GLU A 134 15.07 2.86 8.41
N ALA A 135 15.53 3.85 9.19
CA ALA A 135 16.95 4.03 9.41
C ALA A 135 17.46 2.98 10.43
N VAL A 136 18.47 2.20 10.04
CA VAL A 136 19.11 1.18 10.88
C VAL A 136 20.59 1.51 10.96
N GLY A 137 21.00 2.20 12.04
CA GLY A 137 22.36 2.73 12.18
C GLY A 137 22.68 3.76 11.09
N ASP A 138 23.74 3.54 10.32
CA ASP A 138 24.20 4.45 9.25
C ASP A 138 23.62 4.10 7.86
N ALA A 139 22.69 3.13 7.79
CA ALA A 139 22.04 2.68 6.56
C ALA A 139 20.51 2.79 6.65
N VAL A 140 19.84 2.83 5.50
CA VAL A 140 18.38 2.77 5.40
C VAL A 140 17.94 1.37 4.95
N GLY A 141 17.23 0.67 5.83
CA GLY A 141 16.59 -0.61 5.56
C GLY A 141 15.20 -0.41 4.97
N LEU A 142 14.86 -1.13 3.90
CA LEU A 142 13.51 -1.06 3.33
C LEU A 142 12.53 -1.83 4.24
N THR A 143 11.55 -1.12 4.78
CA THR A 143 10.42 -1.71 5.49
C THR A 143 9.23 -1.69 4.58
N VAL A 144 9.04 -2.79 3.86
CA VAL A 144 7.79 -3.00 3.13
C VAL A 144 6.87 -3.77 4.06
N LEU A 145 5.86 -3.09 4.61
CA LEU A 145 4.73 -3.72 5.30
C LEU A 145 3.93 -4.53 4.26
N GLY A 146 4.24 -5.81 4.15
CA GLY A 146 3.61 -6.78 3.25
C GLY A 146 4.59 -7.83 2.73
N ASP A 147 4.86 -8.84 3.56
CA ASP A 147 5.48 -10.17 3.37
C ASP A 147 6.67 -10.46 2.44
N GLU A 148 7.13 -9.57 1.55
CA GLU A 148 8.36 -9.83 0.79
C GLU A 148 9.15 -8.56 0.52
N LEU A 149 9.98 -8.17 1.50
CA LEU A 149 11.32 -7.61 1.24
C LEU A 149 12.18 -7.43 2.51
N VAL A 150 12.00 -8.28 3.51
CA VAL A 150 12.93 -8.35 4.65
C VAL A 150 14.11 -9.23 4.25
N ARG A 151 15.13 -8.63 3.61
CA ARG A 151 16.55 -9.03 3.64
C ARG A 151 17.37 -8.19 2.66
N ALA A 152 17.53 -6.92 2.96
CA ALA A 152 18.65 -6.16 2.42
C ALA A 152 19.15 -5.22 3.52
N PHE A 153 20.41 -5.43 3.93
CA PHE A 153 21.19 -4.65 4.89
C PHE A 153 21.05 -5.02 6.37
N VAL A 154 21.58 -6.20 6.71
CA VAL A 154 22.34 -6.32 7.96
C VAL A 154 23.65 -5.56 7.74
N THR A 155 23.84 -4.50 8.50
CA THR A 155 25.08 -3.74 8.54
C THR A 155 26.22 -4.68 8.90
N SER A 156 27.27 -4.67 8.07
CA SER A 156 28.59 -5.16 8.45
C SER A 156 29.04 -4.37 9.67
N ARG A 157 28.74 -4.92 10.85
CA ARG A 157 29.55 -4.72 12.06
C ARG A 157 30.08 -6.08 12.43
N ASP A 158 31.08 -6.54 11.67
CA ASP A 158 32.22 -7.18 12.30
C ASP A 158 33.49 -6.65 11.64
N GLY A 159 34.36 -6.16 12.50
CA GLY A 159 35.46 -5.28 12.17
C GLY A 159 36.47 -5.90 11.22
N TYR A 160 36.98 -5.04 10.34
CA TYR A 160 38.31 -5.19 9.79
C TYR A 160 39.34 -5.19 10.94
N GLN A 161 40.23 -6.17 10.96
CA GLN A 161 41.61 -5.98 11.40
C GLN A 161 42.54 -6.92 10.59
N PRO A 162 43.80 -6.49 10.34
CA PRO A 162 44.61 -6.83 9.16
C PRO A 162 45.14 -8.27 9.10
#